data_AF-A0A9W8B227-F1
#
_entry.id   AF-A0A9W8B227-F1
#
_cell.length_a   1.000
_cell.length_b   1.000
_cell.length_c   1.000
_cell.angle_alpha   90.00
_cell.angle_beta   90.00
_cell.angle_gamma   90.00
#
_symmetry.space_group_name_H-M   'P 1'
#
loop_
_entity.id
_entity.type
_entity.pdbx_description
1 polymer ?
#
loop_
_entity_poly.entity_id
_entity_poly.type
_entity_poly.pdbx_seq_one_letter_code
_entity_poly.pdbx_strand_id
1 'polypeptide(L)'
;MLRPNRPFYQARTHVTTVRCLYRRLLRLSGQFTDDVHRCYLKSWIRERFRYFRFLKSPMQVQRQIAEGDEVEQRLTRALADDTSELKFIDDLAYGRLGRLYDVINWIKSYDNP
;
A
#
# COMPACT_ATOMS: atom_id res chain seq x y z
N MET A 1 23.32 -35.52 1.85
CA MET A 1 22.95 -34.52 2.89
C MET A 1 21.63 -33.86 2.49
N LEU A 2 20.53 -34.20 3.17
CA LEU A 2 19.24 -33.54 2.99
C LEU A 2 19.35 -32.10 3.52
N ARG A 3 19.26 -31.10 2.65
CA ARG A 3 19.18 -29.70 3.09
C ARG A 3 17.86 -29.53 3.84
N PRO A 4 17.85 -28.95 5.05
CA PRO A 4 16.60 -28.67 5.75
C PRO A 4 15.70 -27.82 4.85
N ASN A 5 14.42 -28.20 4.78
CA ASN A 5 13.43 -27.53 3.95
C ASN A 5 13.32 -26.07 4.43
N ARG A 6 13.81 -25.13 3.62
CA ARG A 6 13.78 -23.70 3.99
C ARG A 6 12.32 -23.27 4.10
N PRO A 7 11.93 -22.51 5.14
CA PRO A 7 10.57 -22.00 5.21
C PRO A 7 10.27 -21.11 3.99
N PHE A 8 9.04 -21.17 3.46
CA PHE A 8 8.70 -20.50 2.20
C PHE A 8 8.98 -18.99 2.20
N TYR A 9 8.86 -18.31 3.35
CA TYR A 9 9.15 -16.88 3.48
C TYR A 9 10.65 -16.54 3.35
N GLN A 10 11.53 -17.53 3.43
CA GLN A 10 12.96 -17.42 3.13
C GLN A 10 13.31 -17.92 1.71
N ALA A 11 12.34 -18.41 0.95
CA ALA A 11 12.57 -18.80 -0.43
C ALA A 11 12.99 -17.57 -1.24
N ARG A 12 14.06 -17.71 -2.03
CA ARG A 12 14.61 -16.61 -2.84
C ARG A 12 13.57 -16.05 -3.81
N THR A 13 12.73 -16.91 -4.37
CA THR A 13 11.62 -16.55 -5.24
C THR A 13 10.66 -15.62 -4.52
N HIS A 14 10.18 -16.00 -3.33
CA HIS A 14 9.27 -15.20 -2.52
C HIS A 14 9.87 -13.82 -2.17
N VAL A 15 11.09 -13.77 -1.65
CA VAL A 15 11.78 -12.51 -1.31
C VAL A 15 11.92 -11.60 -2.53
N THR A 16 12.20 -12.19 -3.71
CA THR A 16 12.32 -11.43 -4.95
C THR A 16 10.98 -10.87 -5.38
N THR A 17 9.91 -11.67 -5.36
CA THR A 17 8.54 -11.23 -5.69
C THR A 17 8.11 -10.04 -4.83
N VAL A 18 8.22 -10.16 -3.51
CA VAL A 18 7.82 -9.08 -2.57
C VAL A 18 8.66 -7.82 -2.79
N ARG A 19 9.98 -7.97 -2.99
CA ARG A 19 10.86 -6.82 -3.25
C ARG A 19 10.55 -6.14 -4.59
N CYS A 20 10.24 -6.90 -5.63
CA CYS A 20 9.85 -6.35 -6.93
C CYS A 20 8.54 -5.60 -6.82
N LEU A 21 7.51 -6.19 -6.19
CA LEU A 21 6.22 -5.54 -5.96
C LEU A 21 6.37 -4.23 -5.19
N TYR A 22 7.11 -4.25 -4.08
CA TYR A 22 7.41 -3.05 -3.29
C TYR A 22 8.04 -1.94 -4.14
N ARG A 23 9.04 -2.28 -4.95
CA ARG A 23 9.74 -1.31 -5.81
C ARG A 23 8.84 -0.76 -6.92
N ARG A 24 7.99 -1.60 -7.53
CA ARG A 24 7.02 -1.17 -8.55
C ARG A 24 6.03 -0.17 -7.97
N LEU A 25 5.41 -0.50 -6.84
CA LEU A 25 4.45 0.37 -6.17
C LEU A 25 5.08 1.72 -5.78
N LEU A 26 6.29 1.71 -5.21
CA LEU A 26 7.00 2.96 -4.90
C LEU A 26 7.33 3.78 -6.15
N ARG A 27 7.69 3.13 -7.26
CA ARG A 27 7.95 3.82 -8.53
C ARG A 27 6.68 4.48 -9.06
N LEU A 28 5.56 3.75 -9.11
CA LEU A 28 4.26 4.28 -9.55
C LEU A 28 3.82 5.44 -8.66
N SER A 29 3.94 5.31 -7.35
CA SER A 29 3.60 6.40 -6.42
C SER A 29 4.43 7.68 -6.65
N GLY A 30 5.62 7.56 -7.23
CA GLY A 30 6.47 8.70 -7.55
C GLY A 30 6.10 9.43 -8.84
N GLN A 31 5.22 8.86 -9.67
CA GLN A 31 4.82 9.42 -10.97
C GLN A 31 3.65 10.41 -10.85
N PHE A 32 2.95 10.44 -9.71
CA PHE A 32 1.86 11.39 -9.48
C PHE A 32 2.39 12.82 -9.43
N THR A 33 1.68 13.76 -10.07
CA THR A 33 2.06 15.18 -10.15
C THR A 33 1.93 15.89 -8.79
N ASP A 34 0.92 15.54 -8.00
CA ASP A 34 0.68 16.13 -6.68
C ASP A 34 1.64 15.54 -5.61
N ASP A 35 2.40 16.42 -4.94
CA ASP A 35 3.28 16.12 -3.83
C ASP A 35 2.58 15.42 -2.65
N VAL A 36 1.34 15.81 -2.35
CA VAL A 36 0.54 15.23 -1.27
C VAL A 36 0.20 13.78 -1.59
N HIS A 37 -0.24 13.50 -2.83
CA HIS A 37 -0.48 12.13 -3.29
C HIS A 37 0.79 11.29 -3.20
N ARG A 38 1.93 11.80 -3.69
CA ARG A 38 3.22 11.09 -3.61
C ARG A 38 3.61 10.78 -2.17
N CYS A 39 3.46 11.75 -1.25
CA CYS A 39 3.80 11.59 0.15
C CYS A 39 2.92 10.54 0.85
N TYR A 40 1.60 10.67 0.65
CA TYR A 40 0.61 9.75 1.19
C TYR A 40 0.87 8.32 0.71
N LEU A 41 0.95 8.11 -0.61
CA LEU A 41 1.14 6.78 -1.20
C LEU A 41 2.45 6.13 -0.75
N LYS A 42 3.57 6.86 -0.76
CA LYS A 42 4.87 6.32 -0.30
C LYS A 42 4.81 5.90 1.16
N SER A 43 4.17 6.69 2.02
CA SER A 43 4.04 6.41 3.45
C SER A 43 3.15 5.19 3.69
N TRP A 44 1.98 5.16 3.04
CA TRP A 44 1.03 4.06 3.13
C TRP A 44 1.63 2.74 2.62
N ILE A 45 2.28 2.73 1.46
CA ILE A 45 2.96 1.54 0.91
C ILE A 45 4.01 1.02 1.91
N ARG A 46 4.86 1.90 2.45
CA ARG A 46 5.89 1.50 3.43
C ARG A 46 5.27 0.91 4.69
N GLU A 47 4.19 1.50 5.19
CA GLU A 47 3.49 1.02 6.38
C GLU A 47 2.90 -0.37 6.14
N ARG A 48 2.19 -0.59 5.02
CA ARG A 48 1.57 -1.89 4.70
C ARG A 48 2.61 -3.02 4.62
N PHE A 49 3.74 -2.77 3.95
CA PHE A 49 4.82 -3.76 3.89
C PHE A 49 5.49 -4.01 5.26
N ARG A 50 5.59 -2.99 6.12
CA ARG A 50 6.09 -3.15 7.49
C ARG A 50 5.12 -3.96 8.35
N TYR A 51 3.83 -3.67 8.27
CA TYR A 51 2.77 -4.34 9.02
C TYR A 51 2.76 -5.84 8.73
N PHE A 52 2.87 -6.23 7.46
CA PHE A 52 2.86 -7.63 7.05
C PHE A 52 4.21 -8.34 7.06
N ARG A 53 5.29 -7.67 7.50
CA ARG A 53 6.67 -8.22 7.50
C ARG A 53 6.80 -9.56 8.21
N PHE A 54 6.01 -9.77 9.26
CA PHE A 54 6.10 -10.95 10.12
C PHE A 54 5.08 -12.03 9.76
N LEU A 55 4.34 -11.88 8.65
CA LEU A 55 3.43 -12.92 8.19
C LEU A 55 4.19 -14.20 7.83
N LYS A 56 3.76 -15.30 8.45
CA LYS A 56 4.33 -16.64 8.25
C LYS A 56 3.34 -17.62 7.62
N SER A 57 2.08 -17.23 7.38
CA SER A 57 1.11 -18.10 6.72
C SER A 57 1.23 -17.96 5.20
N PRO A 58 1.50 -19.02 4.43
CA PRO A 58 1.59 -18.95 2.97
C PRO A 58 0.33 -18.36 2.33
N MET A 59 -0.85 -18.77 2.81
CA MET A 59 -2.14 -18.27 2.30
C MET A 59 -2.30 -16.77 2.54
N GLN A 60 -1.98 -16.30 3.75
CA GLN A 60 -2.08 -14.88 4.07
C GLN A 60 -1.08 -14.05 3.27
N VAL A 61 0.15 -14.55 3.11
CA VAL A 61 1.18 -13.91 2.29
C VAL A 61 0.74 -13.81 0.83
N GLN A 62 0.19 -14.88 0.27
CA GLN A 62 -0.30 -14.89 -1.11
C GLN A 62 -1.47 -13.91 -1.29
N ARG A 63 -2.40 -13.86 -0.34
CA ARG A 63 -3.47 -12.87 -0.33
C ARG A 63 -2.92 -11.44 -0.35
N GLN A 64 -1.91 -11.15 0.47
CA GLN A 64 -1.30 -9.81 0.52
C GLN A 64 -0.53 -9.45 -0.75
N ILE A 65 0.07 -10.44 -1.42
CA ILE A 65 0.67 -10.22 -2.74
C ILE A 65 -0.42 -9.88 -3.76
N ALA A 66 -1.53 -10.62 -3.79
CA ALA A 66 -2.66 -10.35 -4.68
C ALA A 66 -3.27 -8.97 -4.44
N GLU A 67 -3.51 -8.59 -3.17
CA GLU A 67 -3.96 -7.24 -2.81
C GLU A 67 -2.96 -6.17 -3.29
N GLY A 68 -1.65 -6.44 -3.25
CA GLY A 68 -0.64 -5.52 -3.77
C GLY A 68 -0.65 -5.39 -5.30
N ASP A 69 -0.90 -6.49 -6.03
CA ASP A 69 -1.06 -6.46 -7.49
C ASP A 69 -2.34 -5.70 -7.89
N GLU A 70 -3.43 -5.82 -7.12
CA GLU A 70 -4.65 -5.01 -7.31
C GLU A 70 -4.36 -3.51 -7.12
N VAL A 71 -3.61 -3.16 -6.07
CA VAL A 71 -3.18 -1.77 -5.84
C VAL A 71 -2.33 -1.27 -7.00
N GLU A 72 -1.42 -2.09 -7.54
CA GLU A 72 -0.61 -1.75 -8.72
C GLU A 72 -1.49 -1.38 -9.92
N GLN A 73 -2.54 -2.17 -10.18
CA GLN A 73 -3.50 -1.88 -11.25
C GLN A 73 -4.24 -0.57 -11.00
N ARG A 74 -4.71 -0.32 -9.78
CA ARG A 74 -5.44 0.92 -9.44
C ARG A 74 -4.57 2.16 -9.59
N LEU A 75 -3.32 2.11 -9.13
CA LEU A 75 -2.36 3.20 -9.33
C LEU A 75 -2.09 3.45 -10.81
N THR A 76 -1.97 2.38 -11.61
CA THR A 76 -1.75 2.49 -13.05
C THR A 76 -2.95 3.14 -13.74
N ARG A 77 -4.18 2.79 -13.37
CA ARG A 77 -5.40 3.43 -13.89
C ARG A 77 -5.47 4.91 -13.49
N ALA A 78 -5.19 5.23 -12.23
CA ALA A 78 -5.16 6.61 -11.76
C ALA A 78 -4.13 7.48 -12.50
N LEU A 79 -2.99 6.91 -12.89
CA LEU A 79 -1.97 7.57 -13.72
C LEU A 79 -2.36 7.69 -15.21
N ALA A 80 -3.30 6.87 -15.67
CA ALA A 80 -3.84 6.88 -17.02
C ALA A 80 -5.12 7.75 -17.13
N ASP A 81 -5.25 8.75 -16.25
CA ASP A 81 -6.38 9.69 -16.18
C ASP A 81 -7.75 9.07 -15.84
N ASP A 82 -7.78 7.90 -15.16
CA ASP A 82 -9.00 7.42 -14.53
C ASP A 82 -9.37 8.32 -13.34
N THR A 83 -10.34 9.20 -13.57
CA THR A 83 -10.79 10.20 -12.59
C THR A 83 -11.36 9.59 -11.32
N SER A 84 -11.90 8.35 -11.37
CA SER A 84 -12.49 7.71 -10.21
C SER A 84 -11.44 7.24 -9.21
N GLU A 85 -10.38 6.59 -9.69
CA GLU A 85 -9.28 6.11 -8.86
C GLU A 85 -8.41 7.27 -8.37
N LEU A 86 -8.18 8.28 -9.22
CA LEU A 86 -7.48 9.48 -8.81
C LEU A 86 -8.25 10.22 -7.70
N LYS A 87 -9.58 10.36 -7.83
CA LYS A 87 -10.41 10.96 -6.78
C LYS A 87 -10.36 10.16 -5.48
N PHE A 88 -10.38 8.84 -5.56
CA PHE A 88 -10.26 8.01 -4.36
C PHE A 88 -8.92 8.21 -3.65
N ILE A 89 -7.82 8.32 -4.39
CA ILE A 89 -6.49 8.64 -3.84
C ILE A 89 -6.50 10.05 -3.23
N ASP A 90 -7.10 11.02 -3.91
CA ASP A 90 -7.23 12.40 -3.44
C ASP A 90 -7.99 12.47 -2.11
N ASP A 91 -9.15 11.83 -2.03
CA ASP A 91 -9.98 11.84 -0.82
C ASP A 91 -9.28 11.18 0.38
N LEU A 92 -8.46 10.16 0.14
CA LEU A 92 -7.64 9.56 1.18
C LEU A 92 -6.45 10.44 1.58
N ALA A 93 -5.73 11.00 0.61
CA ALA A 93 -4.53 11.78 0.83
C ALA A 93 -4.81 13.09 1.57
N TYR A 94 -5.94 13.74 1.24
CA TYR A 94 -6.41 14.96 1.90
C TYR A 94 -7.33 14.70 3.11
N GLY A 95 -7.55 13.44 3.48
CA GLY A 95 -8.34 13.10 4.67
C GLY A 95 -9.81 13.49 4.58
N ARG A 96 -10.39 13.50 3.37
CA ARG A 96 -11.84 13.59 3.17
C ARG A 96 -12.53 12.26 3.43
N LEU A 97 -11.78 11.16 3.41
CA LEU A 97 -12.23 9.82 3.76
C LEU A 97 -11.18 9.07 4.61
N GLY A 98 -11.61 7.99 5.24
CA GLY A 98 -10.76 7.08 6.00
C GLY A 98 -10.32 7.63 7.35
N ARG A 99 -9.25 7.05 7.91
CA ARG A 99 -8.83 7.33 9.30
C ARG A 99 -8.54 8.80 9.58
N LEU A 100 -7.97 9.52 8.61
CA LEU A 100 -7.65 10.94 8.80
C LEU A 100 -8.92 11.79 8.90
N TYR A 101 -9.95 11.46 8.12
CA TYR A 101 -11.27 12.08 8.23
C TYR A 101 -11.87 11.88 9.63
N ASP A 102 -11.84 10.65 10.14
CA ASP A 102 -12.36 10.33 11.47
C ASP A 102 -11.65 11.13 12.57
N VAL A 103 -10.32 11.23 12.48
CA VAL A 103 -9.49 12.01 13.42
C VAL A 103 -9.81 13.51 13.34
N ILE A 104 -9.92 14.06 12.12
CA ILE A 104 -10.26 15.48 11.92
C ILE A 104 -11.63 15.80 12.52
N ASN A 105 -12.63 14.94 12.29
CA ASN A 105 -13.96 15.14 12.85
C ASN A 105 -13.98 15.01 14.37
N TRP A 106 -13.24 14.04 14.92
CA TRP A 106 -13.11 13.91 16.36
C TRP A 106 -12.50 15.16 17.01
N ILE A 107 -11.43 15.73 16.42
CA ILE A 107 -10.83 16.99 16.90
C ILE A 107 -11.85 18.13 16.83
N LYS A 108 -12.55 18.29 15.70
CA LYS A 108 -13.57 19.33 15.54
C LYS A 108 -14.72 19.23 16.54
N SER A 109 -15.15 18.01 16.90
CA SER A 109 -16.15 17.81 17.94
C SER A 109 -15.66 18.10 19.35
N TYR A 110 -14.34 18.14 19.55
CA TYR A 110 -13.74 18.45 20.85
C TYR A 110 -13.59 19.96 21.06
N ASP A 111 -13.26 20.70 19.99
CA ASP A 111 -13.09 22.16 20.02
C ASP A 111 -14.43 22.95 19.92
N ASN A 112 -15.54 22.27 19.62
CA ASN A 112 -16.91 22.80 19.69
C ASN A 112 -17.79 21.82 20.50
N PRO A 113 -17.80 21.92 21.86
CA PRO A 113 -18.68 21.10 22.70
C PRO A 113 -20.16 21.42 22.51
#